data_AF-A0A5R2N4H4-F1
#
_entry.id   AF-A0A5R2N4H4-F1
#
_cell.length_a   1.000
_cell.length_b   1.000
_cell.length_c   1.000
_cell.angle_alpha   90.00
_cell.angle_beta   90.00
_cell.angle_gamma   90.00
#
_symmetry.space_group_name_H-M   'P 1'
#
loop_
_entity.id
_entity.type
_entity.pdbx_description
1 polymer ?
#
loop_
_entity_poly.entity_id
_entity_poly.type
_entity_poly.pdbx_seq_one_letter_code
_entity_poly.pdbx_strand_id
1 'polypeptide(L)'
;LGLPSIVVTIGTMSLFRGIAFIILGDQAYKGYPESFAFFGQGYVWWVVSFELVLFLIAAVVYWFLLHRTSFGRRVFAIGNNPVAAQFSGVRVGRIKFILFCLTGLMSGIASVLITSRLG
;
A
#
# COMPACT_ATOMS: atom_id res chain seq x y z
N LEU A 1 -23.89 6.09 2.59
CA LEU A 1 -23.25 5.24 3.63
C LEU A 1 -22.14 6.05 4.29
N GLY A 2 -22.47 6.82 5.33
CA GLY A 2 -21.56 7.77 6.00
C GLY A 2 -20.70 7.15 7.12
N LEU A 3 -20.26 5.91 6.93
CA LEU A 3 -19.40 5.26 7.93
C LEU A 3 -17.99 5.86 7.87
N PRO A 4 -17.37 6.21 9.01
CA PRO A 4 -16.00 6.68 9.04
C PRO A 4 -15.06 5.64 8.41
N SER A 5 -14.31 6.05 7.39
CA SER A 5 -13.42 5.14 6.64
C SER A 5 -12.42 4.40 7.53
N ILE A 6 -12.03 5.01 8.65
CA ILE A 6 -11.06 4.46 9.59
C ILE A 6 -11.57 3.19 10.28
N VAL A 7 -12.86 3.16 10.64
CA VAL A 7 -13.48 2.02 11.33
C VAL A 7 -13.57 0.83 10.39
N VAL A 8 -13.90 1.09 9.12
CA VAL A 8 -13.96 0.05 8.08
C VAL A 8 -12.58 -0.55 7.85
N THR A 9 -11.53 0.28 7.70
CA THR A 9 -10.17 -0.22 7.47
C THR A 9 -9.61 -1.03 8.65
N ILE A 10 -9.87 -0.59 9.90
CA ILE A 10 -9.44 -1.33 11.09
C ILE A 10 -10.19 -2.65 11.20
N GLY A 11 -11.51 -2.65 10.98
CA GLY A 11 -12.33 -3.87 11.00
C GLY A 11 -11.88 -4.88 9.94
N THR A 12 -11.61 -4.42 8.72
CA THR A 12 -11.09 -5.27 7.63
C THR A 12 -9.72 -5.86 7.98
N MET A 13 -8.81 -5.10 8.58
CA MET A 13 -7.51 -5.61 9.05
C MET A 13 -7.68 -6.70 10.10
N SER A 14 -8.53 -6.48 11.11
CA SER A 14 -8.81 -7.46 12.16
C SER A 14 -9.41 -8.75 11.62
N LEU A 15 -10.35 -8.65 10.66
CA LEU A 15 -10.94 -9.81 9.99
C LEU A 15 -9.89 -10.64 9.26
N PHE A 16 -9.10 -10.02 8.37
CA PHE A 16 -8.08 -10.72 7.60
C PHE A 16 -7.00 -11.34 8.50
N ARG A 17 -6.61 -10.63 9.56
CA ARG A 17 -5.65 -11.13 10.54
C ARG A 17 -6.21 -12.35 11.30
N GLY A 18 -7.48 -12.32 11.70
CA GLY A 18 -8.15 -13.44 12.36
C GLY A 18 -8.22 -14.68 11.46
N ILE A 19 -8.59 -14.51 10.19
CA ILE A 19 -8.58 -15.60 9.20
C ILE A 19 -7.18 -16.17 9.03
N ALA A 20 -6.15 -15.32 8.91
CA ALA A 20 -4.77 -15.76 8.80
C ALA A 20 -4.32 -16.59 10.02
N PHE A 21 -4.68 -16.18 11.24
CA PHE A 21 -4.37 -16.93 12.47
C PHE A 21 -5.06 -18.30 12.51
N ILE A 22 -6.32 -18.40 12.05
CA ILE A 22 -7.03 -19.69 12.00
C ILE A 22 -6.34 -20.68 11.04
N ILE A 23 -5.83 -20.18 9.91
CA ILE A 23 -5.17 -21.01 8.89
C ILE A 23 -3.76 -21.42 9.30
N LEU A 24 -2.97 -20.49 9.86
CA LEU A 24 -1.56 -20.73 10.20
C LEU A 24 -1.37 -21.36 11.60
N GLY A 25 -2.35 -21.22 12.49
CA GLY A 25 -2.23 -21.60 13.90
C GLY A 25 -1.32 -20.66 14.69
N ASP A 26 -0.55 -21.20 15.64
CA ASP A 26 0.38 -20.45 16.51
C ASP A 26 1.75 -20.18 15.85
N GLN A 27 2.04 -20.82 14.72
CA GLN A 27 3.36 -20.79 14.11
C GLN A 27 3.41 -19.93 12.84
N ALA A 28 4.42 -19.06 12.76
CA ALA A 28 4.81 -18.43 11.51
C ALA A 28 5.47 -19.49 10.61
N TYR A 29 4.92 -19.70 9.41
CA TYR A 29 5.55 -20.55 8.39
C TYR A 29 6.90 -19.95 7.98
N LYS A 30 8.00 -20.72 8.09
CA LYS A 30 9.38 -20.33 7.75
C LYS A 30 10.02 -21.21 6.66
N GLY A 31 9.20 -21.99 5.96
CA GLY A 31 9.67 -22.90 4.90
C GLY A 31 9.86 -22.20 3.56
N TYR A 32 10.36 -20.96 3.54
CA TYR A 32 10.54 -20.23 2.29
C TYR A 32 11.89 -20.56 1.64
N PRO A 33 11.96 -20.72 0.31
CA PRO A 33 13.24 -20.91 -0.38
C PRO A 33 14.14 -19.68 -0.22
N GLU A 34 15.47 -19.86 -0.19
CA GLU A 34 16.44 -18.77 0.00
C GLU A 34 16.32 -17.64 -1.04
N SER A 35 15.86 -17.97 -2.26
CA SER A 35 15.56 -16.98 -3.31
C SER A 35 14.44 -16.02 -2.92
N PHE A 36 13.53 -16.44 -2.04
CA PHE A 36 12.46 -15.61 -1.49
C PHE A 36 12.98 -14.74 -0.35
N ALA A 37 13.96 -15.19 0.45
CA ALA A 37 14.61 -14.40 1.51
C ALA A 37 15.46 -13.24 0.93
N PHE A 38 15.96 -13.37 -0.30
CA PHE A 38 16.69 -12.29 -0.98
C PHE A 38 15.86 -11.01 -1.18
N PHE A 39 14.53 -11.11 -1.27
CA PHE A 39 13.68 -9.92 -1.42
C PHE A 39 13.68 -9.01 -0.18
N GLY A 40 13.80 -9.59 1.02
CA GLY A 40 13.76 -8.87 2.30
C GLY A 40 15.14 -8.69 2.96
N GLN A 41 16.07 -9.61 2.71
CA GLN A 41 17.41 -9.61 3.31
C GLN A 41 18.54 -9.48 2.30
N GLY A 42 18.24 -9.49 0.99
CA GLY A 42 19.24 -9.37 -0.07
C GLY A 42 19.82 -7.96 -0.15
N TYR A 43 21.14 -7.88 -0.25
CA TYR A 43 21.87 -6.63 -0.46
C TYR A 43 22.13 -6.43 -1.95
N VAL A 44 21.77 -5.26 -2.47
CA VAL A 44 22.07 -4.83 -3.84
C VAL A 44 23.49 -4.26 -3.92
N TRP A 45 23.91 -3.48 -2.91
CA TRP A 45 25.27 -2.94 -2.80
C TRP A 45 25.66 -2.63 -1.36
N TRP A 46 26.55 -3.46 -0.79
CA TRP A 46 27.16 -3.32 0.55
C TRP A 46 26.16 -3.21 1.72
N VAL A 47 25.52 -2.05 1.90
CA VAL A 47 24.54 -1.76 2.97
C VAL A 47 23.13 -1.51 2.40
N VAL A 48 22.99 -1.41 1.07
CA VAL A 48 21.70 -1.12 0.42
C VAL A 48 20.90 -2.40 0.24
N SER A 49 19.88 -2.60 1.07
CA SER A 49 18.91 -3.68 0.94
C SER A 49 18.02 -3.50 -0.29
N PHE A 50 17.60 -4.60 -0.91
CA PHE A 50 16.66 -4.61 -2.03
C PHE A 50 15.33 -3.89 -1.68
N GLU A 51 14.87 -4.03 -0.43
CA GLU A 51 13.69 -3.34 0.10
C GLU A 51 13.80 -1.81 -0.04
N LEU A 52 14.98 -1.24 0.24
CA LEU A 52 15.23 0.20 0.19
C LEU A 52 15.23 0.71 -1.26
N VAL A 53 15.83 -0.05 -2.19
CA VAL A 53 15.80 0.28 -3.61
C VAL A 53 14.38 0.28 -4.15
N LEU A 54 13.59 -0.74 -3.81
CA LEU A 54 12.20 -0.84 -4.22
C LEU A 54 11.34 0.28 -3.63
N PHE A 55 11.58 0.65 -2.36
CA PHE A 55 10.96 1.82 -1.74
C PHE A 55 11.32 3.12 -2.47
N LEU A 56 12.60 3.34 -2.79
CA LEU A 56 13.04 4.53 -3.53
C LEU A 56 12.39 4.63 -4.91
N ILE A 57 12.33 3.51 -5.65
CA ILE A 57 11.66 3.47 -6.96
C ILE A 57 10.18 3.83 -6.81
N ALA A 58 9.48 3.21 -5.85
CA ALA A 58 8.09 3.54 -5.58
C ALA A 58 7.92 5.02 -5.20
N ALA A 59 8.77 5.56 -4.33
CA ALA A 59 8.74 6.95 -3.92
C ALA A 59 8.91 7.91 -5.11
N VAL A 60 9.85 7.64 -6.01
CA VAL A 60 10.04 8.43 -7.24
C VAL A 60 8.82 8.36 -8.15
N VAL A 61 8.25 7.17 -8.34
CA VAL A 61 7.04 6.97 -9.16
C VAL A 61 5.85 7.75 -8.58
N TYR A 62 5.59 7.65 -7.27
CA TYR A 62 4.52 8.38 -6.61
C TYR A 62 4.78 9.89 -6.61
N TRP A 63 6.02 10.33 -6.39
CA TRP A 63 6.39 11.74 -6.46
C TRP A 63 6.07 12.33 -7.84
N PHE A 64 6.46 11.63 -8.91
CA PHE A 64 6.16 12.02 -10.28
C PHE A 64 4.66 12.03 -10.54
N LEU A 65 3.95 10.98 -10.11
CA LEU A 65 2.50 10.86 -10.26
C LEU A 65 1.78 12.04 -9.56
N LEU A 66 2.22 12.45 -8.37
CA LEU A 66 1.60 13.53 -7.61
C LEU A 66 1.97 14.93 -8.12
N HIS A 67 3.24 15.18 -8.48
CA HIS A 67 3.71 16.53 -8.81
C HIS A 67 3.61 16.88 -10.29
N ARG A 68 3.77 15.90 -11.18
CA ARG A 68 3.84 16.15 -12.63
C ARG A 68 2.55 15.82 -13.37
N THR A 69 1.62 15.07 -12.77
CA THR A 69 0.41 14.64 -13.49
C THR A 69 -0.86 15.41 -13.09
N SER A 70 -1.81 15.47 -14.02
CA SER A 70 -3.16 15.98 -13.75
C SER A 70 -3.93 15.18 -12.69
N PHE A 71 -3.51 13.94 -12.40
CA PHE A 71 -4.10 13.13 -11.34
C PHE A 71 -3.79 13.75 -9.97
N GLY A 72 -2.55 14.13 -9.69
CA GLY A 72 -2.15 14.77 -8.43
C GLY A 72 -2.92 16.06 -8.15
N ARG A 73 -3.08 16.94 -9.15
CA ARG A 73 -3.89 18.17 -9.02
C ARG A 73 -5.33 17.89 -8.61
N ARG A 74 -5.94 16.84 -9.16
CA ARG A 74 -7.31 16.42 -8.79
C ARG A 74 -7.36 15.83 -7.39
N VAL A 75 -6.34 15.11 -6.96
CA VAL A 75 -6.22 14.58 -5.59
C VAL A 75 -6.12 15.72 -4.57
N PHE A 76 -5.26 16.72 -4.81
CA PHE A 76 -5.14 17.88 -3.93
C PHE A 76 -6.44 18.71 -3.87
N ALA A 77 -7.13 18.89 -5.00
CA ALA A 77 -8.42 19.58 -5.04
C ALA A 77 -9.50 18.85 -4.21
N ILE A 78 -9.53 17.51 -4.26
CA ILE A 78 -10.43 16.69 -3.44
C ILE A 78 -10.12 16.84 -1.95
N GLY A 79 -8.83 16.90 -1.59
CA GLY A 79 -8.40 17.07 -0.20
C GLY A 79 -8.79 18.43 0.39
N ASN A 80 -8.77 19.50 -0.42
CA ASN A 80 -9.13 20.85 0.02
C ASN A 80 -10.64 20.98 0.27
N ASN A 81 -11.46 20.62 -0.73
CA ASN A 81 -12.91 20.62 -0.56
C ASN A 81 -13.57 19.59 -1.50
N PRO A 82 -14.01 18.43 -0.97
CA PRO A 82 -14.58 17.36 -1.79
C PRO A 82 -15.95 17.71 -2.38
N VAL A 83 -16.66 18.68 -1.81
CA VAL A 83 -17.95 19.17 -2.32
C VAL A 83 -17.70 20.10 -3.51
N ALA A 84 -16.81 21.07 -3.36
CA ALA A 84 -16.43 21.98 -4.46
C ALA A 84 -15.78 21.21 -5.64
N ALA A 85 -15.00 20.18 -5.37
CA ALA A 85 -14.41 19.32 -6.40
C ALA A 85 -15.49 18.59 -7.23
N GLN A 86 -16.58 18.12 -6.59
CA GLN A 86 -17.71 17.49 -7.30
C GLN A 86 -18.43 18.48 -8.21
N PHE A 87 -18.70 19.70 -7.71
CA PHE A 87 -19.30 20.76 -8.52
C PHE A 87 -18.40 21.26 -9.65
N SER A 88 -17.08 21.10 -9.52
CA SER A 88 -16.08 21.41 -10.56
C SER A 88 -15.91 20.28 -11.61
N GLY A 89 -16.81 19.30 -11.65
CA GLY A 89 -16.78 18.20 -12.62
C GLY A 89 -15.76 17.09 -12.31
N VAL A 90 -15.11 17.10 -11.14
CA VAL A 90 -14.18 16.04 -10.73
C VAL A 90 -14.98 14.85 -10.19
N ARG A 91 -14.82 13.67 -10.81
CA ARG A 91 -15.44 12.42 -10.36
C ARG A 91 -14.77 11.88 -9.10
N VAL A 92 -15.05 12.51 -7.96
CA VAL A 92 -14.43 12.23 -6.65
C VAL A 92 -14.50 10.75 -6.28
N GLY A 93 -15.63 10.07 -6.57
CA GLY A 93 -15.80 8.64 -6.30
C GLY A 93 -14.76 7.75 -7.01
N ARG A 94 -14.50 7.97 -8.30
CA ARG A 94 -13.48 7.19 -9.04
C ARG A 94 -12.07 7.44 -8.52
N ILE A 95 -11.75 8.70 -8.21
CA ILE A 95 -10.40 9.04 -7.75
C ILE A 95 -10.16 8.45 -6.36
N LYS A 96 -11.13 8.51 -5.46
CA LYS A 96 -11.05 7.82 -4.16
C LYS A 96 -10.87 6.31 -4.32
N PHE A 97 -11.61 5.68 -5.22
CA PHE A 97 -11.45 4.25 -5.50
C PHE A 97 -10.04 3.90 -6.00
N ILE A 98 -9.51 4.66 -6.97
CA ILE A 98 -8.15 4.48 -7.47
C ILE A 98 -7.12 4.66 -6.35
N LEU A 99 -7.30 5.67 -5.48
CA LEU A 99 -6.43 5.88 -4.33
C LEU A 99 -6.42 4.67 -3.39
N PHE A 100 -7.59 4.12 -3.06
CA PHE A 100 -7.67 2.90 -2.23
C PHE A 100 -7.01 1.69 -2.90
N CYS A 101 -7.18 1.51 -4.21
CA CYS A 101 -6.49 0.45 -4.96
C CYS A 101 -4.97 0.62 -4.93
N LEU A 102 -4.46 1.84 -5.14
CA LEU A 102 -3.03 2.14 -5.09
C LEU A 102 -2.45 1.88 -3.69
N THR A 103 -3.15 2.28 -2.63
CA THR A 103 -2.72 1.99 -1.26
C THR A 103 -2.75 0.50 -0.94
N GLY A 104 -3.75 -0.23 -1.46
CA GLY A 104 -3.84 -1.67 -1.31
C GLY A 104 -2.70 -2.41 -2.03
N LEU A 105 -2.37 -1.98 -3.24
CA LEU A 105 -1.24 -2.52 -4.01
C LEU A 105 0.10 -2.32 -3.28
N MET A 106 0.34 -1.11 -2.75
CA MET A 106 1.53 -0.84 -1.93
C MET A 106 1.56 -1.65 -0.63
N SER A 107 0.42 -1.80 0.05
CA SER A 107 0.31 -2.61 1.26
C SER A 107 0.58 -4.11 0.98
N GLY A 108 0.14 -4.62 -0.17
CA GLY A 108 0.42 -5.97 -0.62
C GLY A 108 1.91 -6.20 -0.87
N ILE A 109 2.56 -5.29 -1.59
CA ILE A 109 4.01 -5.35 -1.82
C ILE A 109 4.78 -5.27 -0.51
N ALA A 110 4.41 -4.34 0.39
CA ALA A 110 5.00 -4.22 1.73
C ALA A 110 4.84 -5.49 2.57
N SER A 111 3.66 -6.14 2.52
CA SER A 111 3.43 -7.41 3.20
C SER A 111 4.37 -8.52 2.70
N VAL A 112 4.57 -8.62 1.39
CA VAL A 112 5.50 -9.63 0.81
C VAL A 112 6.94 -9.40 1.28
N LEU A 113 7.39 -8.15 1.36
CA LEU A 113 8.72 -7.80 1.88
C LEU A 113 8.86 -8.19 3.36
N ILE A 114 7.87 -7.86 4.18
CA ILE A 114 7.84 -8.24 5.60
C ILE A 114 7.86 -9.77 5.76
N THR A 115 7.09 -10.50 4.97
CA THR A 115 7.09 -11.97 4.97
C THR A 115 8.46 -12.52 4.56
N SER A 116 9.10 -11.95 3.53
CA SER A 116 10.44 -12.33 3.10
C SER A 116 11.50 -12.07 4.17
N ARG A 117 11.35 -11.01 4.97
CA ARG A 117 12.29 -10.66 6.04
C ARG A 117 12.13 -11.53 7.30
N LEU A 118 10.89 -11.93 7.63
CA LEU A 118 10.56 -12.76 8.80
C LEU A 118 10.63 -14.27 8.52
N GLY A 119 10.59 -14.62 7.23
CA GLY A 119 10.63 -15.98 6.71
C GLY A 119 11.95 -16.69 6.88
#